data_AF-A0A061DWE1-F1
#
_entry.id   AF-A0A061DWE1-F1
#
_cell.length_a   1.000
_cell.length_b   1.000
_cell.length_c   1.000
_cell.angle_alpha   90.00
_cell.angle_beta   90.00
_cell.angle_gamma   90.00
#
_symmetry.space_group_name_H-M   'P 1'
#
loop_
_entity.id
_entity.type
_entity.pdbx_description
1 polymer ?
#
loop_
_entity_poly.entity_id
_entity_poly.type
_entity_poly.pdbx_seq_one_letter_code
_entity_poly.pdbx_strand_id
1 'polypeptide(L)' 'MRFKLRLMDQIGSNHKEITGKSFSPANILYGFSHFESLENLRIASKGFLLNDALTVQAEITLLSNFKCFS' A
#
# COMPACT_ATOMS: atom_id res chain seq x y z
N MET A 1 13.83 -5.58 2.48
CA MET A 1 12.97 -4.50 1.97
C MET A 1 11.63 -4.53 2.67
N ARG A 2 11.09 -3.36 3.02
CA ARG A 2 9.72 -3.21 3.52
C ARG A 2 8.95 -2.37 2.51
N PHE A 3 7.65 -2.55 2.46
CA PHE A 3 6.79 -1.70 1.66
C PHE A 3 5.52 -1.38 2.41
N LYS A 4 4.91 -0.27 2.04
CA LYS A 4 3.65 0.23 2.57
C LYS A 4 2.77 0.59 1.38
N LEU A 5 1.55 0.06 1.37
CA LEU A 5 0.52 0.43 0.42
C LEU A 5 -0.55 1.26 1.14
N ARG A 6 -0.98 2.34 0.52
CA ARG A 6 -2.05 3.21 1.03
C ARG A 6 -3.15 3.34 -0.02
N LEU A 7 -4.37 2.96 0.35
CA LEU A 7 -5.58 3.33 -0.39
C LEU A 7 -5.99 4.71 0.09
N MET A 8 -5.99 5.66 -0.83
CA MET A 8 -6.24 7.06 -0.51
C MET A 8 -7.74 7.31 -0.41
N ASP A 9 -8.20 7.78 0.74
CA ASP A 9 -9.35 8.68 0.79
C ASP A 9 -9.01 9.95 0.00
N GLN A 10 -9.76 10.20 -1.07
CA GLN A 10 -9.53 11.28 -2.05
C GLN A 10 -10.32 12.55 -1.71
N ILE A 11 -11.19 12.51 -0.70
CA ILE A 11 -12.05 13.62 -0.27
C ILE A 11 -11.59 14.15 1.08
N GLY A 12 -11.23 13.24 1.99
CA GLY A 12 -10.71 13.54 3.32
C GLY A 12 -9.27 13.06 3.52
N SER A 13 -8.95 12.70 4.76
CA SER A 13 -7.62 12.26 5.17
C SER A 13 -7.61 10.86 5.80
N ASN A 14 -8.71 10.12 5.70
CA ASN A 14 -8.83 8.80 6.33
C ASN A 14 -8.37 7.68 5.39
N HIS A 15 -7.07 7.67 5.10
CA HIS A 15 -6.46 6.68 4.23
C HIS A 15 -6.38 5.31 4.90
N LYS A 16 -6.52 4.23 4.13
CA LYS A 16 -6.27 2.87 4.61
C LYS A 16 -4.86 2.44 4.28
N GLU A 17 -4.09 2.08 5.29
CA GLU A 17 -2.70 1.67 5.15
C GLU A 17 -2.53 0.18 5.45
N ILE A 18 -1.65 -0.48 4.70
CA ILE A 18 -1.13 -1.80 5.04
C ILE A 18 0.38 -1.85 4.80
N THR A 19 1.11 -2.47 5.72
CA THR A 19 2.55 -2.64 5.61
C THR A 19 2.89 -4.11 5.39
N GLY A 20 3.74 -4.37 4.40
CA GLY A 20 4.26 -5.70 4.10
C GLY A 20 5.77 -5.76 4.23
N LYS A 21 6.27 -6.98 4.43
CA LYS A 21 7.69 -7.29 4.28
C LYS A 21 7.88 -7.98 2.95
N SER A 22 9.11 -7.90 2.46
CA SER A 22 9.70 -8.70 1.39
C SER A 22 9.48 -8.21 -0.04
N PHE A 23 10.63 -8.10 -0.70
CA PHE A 23 10.90 -8.42 -2.09
C PHE A 23 12.20 -9.25 -1.99
N SER A 24 12.26 -10.36 -2.68
CA SER A 24 13.49 -11.17 -2.81
C SER A 24 13.68 -11.51 -4.27
N PRO A 25 14.89 -11.94 -4.70
CA PRO A 25 15.07 -12.40 -6.07
C PRO A 25 14.11 -13.53 -6.47
N ALA A 26 13.67 -14.35 -5.50
CA ALA A 26 12.73 -15.44 -5.72
C ALA A 26 11.26 -15.00 -5.75
N ASN A 27 10.93 -13.84 -5.17
CA ASN A 27 9.57 -13.31 -5.11
C ASN A 27 9.58 -11.83 -5.48
N ILE A 28 9.30 -11.57 -6.75
CA ILE A 28 9.34 -10.22 -7.34
C ILE A 28 8.01 -9.46 -7.19
N LEU A 29 6.93 -10.14 -6.78
CA LEU A 29 5.60 -9.56 -6.60
C LEU A 29 5.12 -9.79 -5.18
N TYR A 30 4.73 -8.70 -4.52
CA TYR A 30 4.16 -8.72 -3.18
C TYR A 30 3.00 -7.75 -3.06
N GLY A 31 2.01 -8.14 -2.27
CA GLY A 31 0.78 -7.39 -2.06
C GLY A 31 -0.14 -8.15 -1.13
N PHE A 32 -1.42 -7.79 -1.17
CA PHE A 32 -2.46 -8.41 -0.34
C PHE A 32 -3.61 -8.82 -1.23
N SER A 33 -3.97 -10.11 -1.21
CA SER A 33 -5.12 -10.63 -1.95
C SER A 33 -6.43 -9.94 -1.55
N HIS A 34 -6.50 -9.46 -0.31
CA HIS A 34 -7.66 -8.77 0.26
C HIS A 34 -7.20 -7.46 0.90
N PHE A 35 -7.29 -6.36 0.13
CA PHE A 35 -6.90 -5.04 0.58
C PHE A 35 -8.10 -4.23 1.10
N GLU A 36 -9.18 -4.16 0.33
CA GLU A 36 -10.46 -3.56 0.73
C GLU A 36 -11.62 -4.29 0.03
N SER A 37 -12.79 -4.34 0.67
CA SER A 37 -13.99 -4.92 0.05
C SER A 37 -14.58 -3.97 -0.97
N LEU A 38 -15.21 -4.54 -2.01
CA LEU A 38 -15.91 -3.75 -3.03
C LEU A 38 -17.03 -2.89 -2.43
N GLU A 39 -17.72 -3.41 -1.42
CA GLU A 39 -18.74 -2.67 -0.68
C GLU A 39 -18.14 -1.42 -0.03
N ASN A 40 -17.01 -1.56 0.67
CA ASN A 40 -16.35 -0.43 1.32
C ASN A 40 -15.80 0.58 0.33
N LEU A 41 -15.29 0.14 -0.83
CA LEU A 41 -14.82 1.04 -1.89
C LEU A 41 -15.93 1.95 -2.43
N ARG A 42 -17.18 1.46 -2.45
CA ARG A 42 -18.34 2.16 -2.99
C ARG A 42 -19.01 3.11 -2.00
N ILE A 43 -18.64 3.07 -0.72
CA ILE A 43 -19.19 3.99 0.28
C ILE A 43 -18.60 5.38 0.04
N ALA A 44 -19.41 6.29 -0.51
CA ALA A 44 -18.98 7.64 -0.87
C ALA A 44 -18.34 8.42 0.30
N SER A 45 -18.84 8.24 1.53
CA SER A 45 -18.30 8.92 2.72
C SER A 45 -16.90 8.43 3.15
N LYS A 46 -16.42 7.30 2.61
CA LYS A 46 -15.04 6.85 2.80
C LYS A 46 -14.06 7.49 1.80
N GLY A 47 -14.57 8.11 0.74
CA GLY A 47 -13.78 8.84 -0.25
C GLY A 47 -12.77 8.01 -1.06
N PHE A 48 -12.79 6.68 -0.96
CA PHE A 48 -11.83 5.82 -1.67
C PHE A 48 -12.02 5.80 -3.18
N LEU A 49 -13.28 5.78 -3.65
CA LEU A 49 -13.65 5.82 -5.07
C LEU A 49 -14.21 7.21 -5.41
N LEU A 50 -13.50 7.94 -6.26
CA LEU A 50 -13.92 9.26 -6.74
C LEU A 50 -13.83 9.27 -8.27
N ASN A 51 -14.92 9.62 -8.95
CA ASN A 51 -15.00 9.64 -10.42
C ASN A 51 -14.56 8.30 -11.05
N ASP A 52 -15.05 7.18 -10.50
CA ASP A 52 -14.67 5.82 -10.90
C ASP A 52 -13.16 5.50 -10.87
N ALA A 53 -12.38 6.28 -10.12
CA ALA A 53 -10.95 6.06 -9.93
C ALA A 53 -10.59 5.77 -8.47
N LEU A 54 -9.66 4.82 -8.27
CA LEU A 54 -8.98 4.58 -7.00
C LEU A 54 -7.57 5.15 -7.07
N THR A 55 -7.13 5.81 -6.01
CA THR A 55 -5.73 6.23 -5.86
C THR A 55 -5.03 5.34 -4.85
N VAL A 56 -3.95 4.67 -5.27
CA VAL A 56 -3.12 3.83 -4.40
C VAL A 56 -1.69 4.36 -4.40
N GLN A 57 -1.13 4.59 -3.22
CA GLN A 57 0.28 4.97 -3.05
C GLN A 57 1.10 3.76 -2.58
N ALA A 58 2.32 3.64 -3.10
CA ALA A 58 3.30 2.66 -2.68
C ALA A 58 4.56 3.36 -2.17
N GLU A 59 4.98 3.02 -0.96
CA GLU A 59 6.22 3.48 -0.36
C GLU A 59 7.11 2.26 -0.10
N ILE A 60 8.33 2.28 -0.64
CA ILE A 60 9.27 1.15 -0.58
C ILE A 60 10.50 1.60 0.20
N THR A 61 10.80 0.89 1.29
CA THR A 61 11.98 1.12 2.12
C THR A 61 13.01 0.01 1.86
N LEU A 62 14.11 0.38 1.20
CA LEU A 62 15.28 -0.47 1.09
C LEU A 62 16.06 -0.43 2.41
N LEU A 63 16.24 -1.59 3.02
CA LEU A 63 17.12 -1.74 4.18
C LEU A 63 18.46 -2.24 3.65
N SER A 64 19.42 -1.36 3.49
CA SER A 64 20.80 -1.73 3.18
C SER A 64 21.47 -2.27 4.44
N ASN A 65 21.82 -3.55 4.42
CA ASN A 65 22.72 -4.12 5.42
C ASN A 65 24.15 -3.69 5.06
N PHE A 66 24.55 -2.49 5.46
CA PHE A 66 25.96 -2.15 5.43
C PHE A 66 26.67 -3.01 6.48
N LYS A 67 27.46 -3.99 6.05
CA LYS A 67 28.53 -4.52 6.90
C LYS A 67 29.63 -3.47 6.87
N CYS A 68 29.74 -2.65 7.93
CA CYS A 68 30.98 -1.94 8.16
C CYS A 68 32.05 -3.00 8.44
N PHE A 69 32.98 -3.19 7.50
CA PHE A 69 34.21 -3.92 7.77
C PHE A 69 35.12 -2.96 8.52
N SER A 70 35.20 -3.14 9.84
CA SER A 70 36.26 -2.58 10.69
C SER A 70 37.48 -3.48 10.62
#